data_AF-A0A9E3P3V3-F1
#
_entry.id   AF-A0A9E3P3V3-F1
#
_cell.length_a   1.000
_cell.length_b   1.000
_cell.length_c   1.000
_cell.angle_alpha   90.00
_cell.angle_beta   90.00
_cell.angle_gamma   90.00
#
_symmetry.space_group_name_H-M   'P 1'
#
loop_
_entity.id
_entity.type
_entity.pdbx_description
1 polymer ?
#
loop_
_entity_poly.entity_id
_entity_poly.type
_entity_poly.pdbx_seq_one_letter_code
_entity_poly.pdbx_strand_id
1 'polypeptide(L)'
;MWTSGGIDKLEVYRKLGVREVWYWRRGRISVFILRGEAYEEAPSSEALPHIDLAELASFLDRPTTSAAIKDYRTALRATSTP
;
A
#
# COMPACT_ATOMS: atom_id res chain seq x y z
N MET A 1 -18.22 13.40 9.35
CA MET A 1 -16.98 14.20 9.22
C MET A 1 -15.97 13.41 8.41
N TRP A 2 -15.78 13.76 7.13
CA TRP A 2 -14.65 13.28 6.32
C TRP A 2 -13.42 14.07 6.77
N THR A 3 -12.40 13.38 7.29
CA THR A 3 -11.18 14.04 7.75
C THR A 3 -10.43 14.59 6.56
N SER A 4 -10.47 15.92 6.41
CA SER A 4 -9.79 16.73 5.41
C SER A 4 -8.28 16.47 5.29
N GLY A 5 -7.65 15.80 6.26
CA GLY A 5 -6.22 15.47 6.21
C GLY A 5 -5.81 14.39 5.18
N GLY A 6 -6.76 13.60 4.65
CA GLY A 6 -6.47 12.57 3.63
C GLY A 6 -6.49 13.11 2.20
N ILE A 7 -7.43 14.03 1.90
CA ILE A 7 -7.61 14.62 0.57
C ILE A 7 -6.46 15.59 0.24
N ASP A 8 -5.96 16.34 1.23
CA ASP A 8 -4.89 17.31 1.07
C ASP A 8 -3.55 16.66 0.62
N LYS A 9 -3.20 15.50 1.20
CA LYS A 9 -1.96 14.80 0.83
C LYS A 9 -1.99 14.20 -0.56
N LEU A 10 -3.13 13.65 -0.99
CA LEU A 10 -3.28 13.15 -2.35
C LEU A 10 -3.15 14.30 -3.35
N GLU A 11 -3.68 15.49 -3.06
CA GLU A 11 -3.51 16.64 -3.95
C GLU A 11 -2.03 17.06 -4.07
N VAL A 12 -1.26 17.04 -2.98
CA VAL A 12 0.18 17.29 -3.00
C VAL A 12 0.91 16.23 -3.83
N TYR A 13 0.64 14.94 -3.60
CA TYR A 13 1.27 13.85 -4.36
C TYR A 13 0.91 13.88 -5.84
N ARG A 14 -0.30 14.31 -6.18
CA ARG A 14 -0.75 14.53 -7.55
C ARG A 14 0.09 15.60 -8.24
N LYS A 15 0.28 16.76 -7.59
CA LYS A 15 1.11 17.86 -8.11
C LYS A 15 2.57 17.46 -8.31
N LEU A 16 3.05 16.48 -7.53
CA LEU A 16 4.37 15.89 -7.67
C LEU A 16 4.44 14.75 -8.71
N GLY A 17 3.31 14.36 -9.31
CA GLY A 17 3.24 13.29 -10.31
C GLY A 17 3.49 11.89 -9.74
N VAL A 18 3.24 11.67 -8.45
CA VAL A 18 3.41 10.35 -7.83
C VAL A 18 2.40 9.38 -8.43
N ARG A 19 2.86 8.42 -9.22
CA ARG A 19 1.98 7.54 -10.00
C ARG A 19 1.09 6.65 -9.13
N GLU A 20 1.57 6.22 -7.97
CA GLU A 20 0.87 5.27 -7.10
C GLU A 20 1.11 5.62 -5.62
N VAL A 21 0.04 5.65 -4.83
CA VAL A 21 0.07 5.94 -3.39
C VAL A 21 -0.62 4.82 -2.65
N TRP A 22 0.06 4.26 -1.64
CA TRP A 22 -0.52 3.24 -0.77
C TRP A 22 -0.91 3.85 0.56
N TYR A 23 -2.14 3.60 0.96
CA TYR A 23 -2.67 4.08 2.22
C TYR A 23 -3.02 2.91 3.13
N TRP A 24 -2.30 2.80 4.24
CA TRP A 24 -2.60 1.80 5.28
C TRP A 24 -3.43 2.43 6.38
N ARG A 25 -4.59 1.82 6.68
CA ARG A 25 -5.48 2.23 7.77
C ARG A 25 -6.24 1.03 8.32
N ARG A 26 -6.17 0.82 9.63
CA ARG A 26 -6.93 -0.24 10.35
C ARG A 26 -6.74 -1.63 9.72
N GLY A 27 -5.49 -2.03 9.47
CA GLY A 27 -5.17 -3.35 8.91
C GLY A 27 -5.49 -3.55 7.43
N ARG A 28 -5.89 -2.49 6.69
CA ARG A 28 -6.14 -2.55 5.25
C ARG A 28 -5.20 -1.60 4.51
N ILE A 29 -4.62 -2.07 3.41
CA ILE A 29 -3.94 -1.23 2.42
C ILE A 29 -4.92 -0.93 1.29
N SER A 30 -5.16 0.35 1.01
CA SER A 30 -5.83 0.82 -0.21
C SER A 30 -4.79 1.42 -1.15
N VAL A 31 -4.88 1.08 -2.43
CA VAL A 31 -3.98 1.57 -3.47
C VAL A 31 -4.71 2.66 -4.27
N PHE A 32 -4.04 3.78 -4.48
CA PHE A 32 -4.53 4.87 -5.32
C PHE A 32 -3.57 5.08 -6.48
N ILE A 33 -4.09 5.06 -7.71
CA ILE A 33 -3.29 5.22 -8.92
C ILE A 33 -3.68 6.53 -9.59
N LEU A 34 -2.67 7.31 -9.99
CA LEU A 34 -2.86 8.55 -10.72
C LEU A 34 -3.26 8.22 -12.17
N ARG A 35 -4.50 8.54 -12.53
CA ARG A 35 -5.06 8.45 -13.88
C ARG A 35 -5.37 9.85 -14.38
N GLY A 36 -4.53 10.34 -15.28
CA GLY A 36 -4.60 11.73 -15.72
C GLY A 36 -4.45 12.69 -14.54
N GLU A 37 -5.51 13.44 -14.23
CA GLU A 37 -5.52 14.48 -13.20
C GLU A 37 -6.16 14.03 -11.88
N ALA A 38 -6.43 12.74 -11.67
CA ALA A 38 -7.06 12.26 -10.45
C ALA A 38 -6.49 10.92 -9.96
N TYR A 39 -6.54 10.73 -8.64
CA TYR A 39 -6.29 9.42 -8.04
C TYR A 39 -7.57 8.59 -8.03
N GLU A 40 -7.46 7.35 -8.48
CA GLU A 40 -8.51 6.34 -8.44
C GLU A 40 -8.09 5.18 -7.53
N GLU A 41 -9.01 4.67 -6.70
CA GLU A 41 -8.73 3.47 -5.91
C GLU A 41 -8.64 2.25 -6.84
N ALA A 42 -7.56 1.48 -6.69
CA ALA A 42 -7.30 0.29 -7.49
C ALA A 42 -7.32 -0.97 -6.61
N PRO A 43 -7.78 -2.12 -7.15
CA PRO A 43 -7.82 -3.38 -6.42
C PRO A 43 -6.44 -4.01 -6.21
N SER A 44 -5.43 -3.59 -6.98
CA SER A 44 -4.07 -4.13 -6.95
C SER A 44 -3.04 -3.04 -7.28
N SER A 45 -1.79 -3.29 -6.90
CA SER A 45 -0.67 -2.42 -7.27
C SER A 45 -0.28 -2.58 -8.74
N GLU A 46 0.05 -1.47 -9.41
CA GLU A 46 0.71 -1.51 -10.72
C GLU A 46 2.24 -1.52 -10.60
N ALA A 47 2.79 -0.87 -9.57
CA ALA A 47 4.21 -0.90 -9.27
C ALA A 47 4.69 -2.30 -8.88
N LEU A 48 3.85 -3.09 -8.22
CA LEU A 48 4.13 -4.44 -7.74
C LEU A 48 2.96 -5.39 -8.06
N PRO A 49 2.79 -5.84 -9.32
CA PRO A 49 1.61 -6.60 -9.75
C PRO A 49 1.38 -7.94 -9.03
N HIS A 50 2.43 -8.49 -8.42
CA HIS A 50 2.40 -9.81 -7.77
C HIS A 50 2.34 -9.74 -6.25
N ILE A 51 2.21 -8.54 -5.67
CA ILE A 51 2.15 -8.40 -4.22
C ILE A 51 0.75 -8.73 -3.71
N ASP A 52 0.67 -9.62 -2.72
CA ASP A 52 -0.55 -9.80 -1.95
C ASP A 52 -0.63 -8.70 -0.88
N LEU A 53 -1.51 -7.72 -1.12
CA LEU A 53 -1.70 -6.58 -0.23
C LEU A 53 -2.35 -6.97 1.11
N ALA A 54 -3.15 -8.03 1.14
CA ALA A 54 -3.77 -8.51 2.37
C ALA A 54 -2.73 -9.23 3.24
N GLU A 55 -1.88 -10.07 2.63
CA GLU A 55 -0.74 -10.66 3.29
C GLU A 55 0.20 -9.58 3.84
N LEU A 56 0.60 -8.61 3.01
CA LEU A 56 1.46 -7.50 3.45
C LEU A 56 0.86 -6.73 4.63
N ALA A 57 -0.44 -6.40 4.57
CA ALA A 57 -1.11 -5.67 5.63
C ALA A 57 -1.05 -6.41 6.98
N SER A 58 -1.08 -7.75 6.98
CA SER A 58 -0.97 -8.57 8.20
C SER A 58 0.39 -8.42 8.91
N PHE A 59 1.43 -7.98 8.20
CA PHE A 59 2.76 -7.73 8.77
C PHE A 59 2.93 -6.30 9.30
N LEU A 60 2.09 -5.34 8.86
CA LEU A 60 2.19 -3.94 9.26
C LEU A 60 1.70 -3.67 10.68
N ASP A 61 0.84 -4.55 11.22
CA ASP A 61 0.36 -4.49 12.61
C ASP A 61 1.34 -5.10 13.63
N ARG A 62 2.53 -5.57 13.22
CA ARG A 62 3.50 -6.17 14.14
C ARG A 62 4.20 -5.11 15.00
N PRO A 63 4.49 -5.42 16.28
CA PRO A 63 4.99 -4.44 17.24
C PRO A 63 6.40 -3.91 16.93
N THR A 64 7.18 -4.61 16.09
CA THR A 64 8.49 -4.11 15.67
C THR A 64 8.68 -4.25 14.17
N THR A 65 9.21 -3.20 13.55
CA THR A 65 9.56 -3.17 12.13
C THR A 65 10.54 -4.28 11.76
N SER A 66 11.51 -4.59 12.63
CA SER A 66 12.49 -5.65 12.39
C SER A 66 11.85 -7.03 12.34
N ALA A 67 10.89 -7.33 13.22
CA ALA A 67 10.13 -8.59 13.17
C ALA A 67 9.26 -8.64 11.91
N ALA A 68 8.52 -7.56 11.61
CA ALA A 68 7.69 -7.47 10.40
C ALA A 68 8.49 -7.79 9.12
N ILE A 69 9.66 -7.17 8.96
CA ILE A 69 10.54 -7.39 7.80
C ILE A 69 11.01 -8.85 7.74
N LYS A 70 11.46 -9.42 8.87
CA LYS A 70 11.96 -10.80 8.91
C LYS A 70 10.86 -11.80 8.53
N ASP A 71 9.69 -11.63 9.11
CA ASP A 71 8.58 -12.56 8.93
C ASP A 71 8.02 -12.46 7.50
N TYR A 72 7.88 -11.25 6.96
CA TYR A 72 7.45 -11.05 5.57
C TYR A 72 8.45 -11.63 4.55
N ARG A 73 9.76 -11.44 4.77
CA ARG A 73 10.80 -12.07 3.93
C ARG A 73 10.74 -13.59 3.97
N THR A 74 10.32 -14.17 5.10
CA THR A 74 10.17 -15.62 5.24
C THR A 74 8.93 -16.10 4.47
N ALA A 75 7.81 -15.38 4.57
CA ALA A 75 6.59 -15.69 3.85
C ALA A 75 6.78 -15.64 2.32
N LEU A 76 7.40 -14.57 1.79
CA LEU A 76 7.71 -14.45 0.35
C LEU A 76 8.53 -15.63 -0.19
N ARG A 77 9.47 -16.17 0.60
CA ARG A 77 10.27 -17.34 0.21
C ARG A 77 9.47 -18.63 0.21
N ALA A 78 8.52 -18.79 1.13
CA ALA A 78 7.65 -19.96 1.17
C ALA A 78 6.72 -20.02 -0.04
N THR A 79 6.16 -18.87 -0.43
CA THR A 79 5.28 -18.72 -1.61
C THR A 79 6.02 -18.83 -2.95
N SER A 80 7.36 -18.75 -2.95
CA SER A 80 8.22 -18.87 -4.14
C SER A 80 8.60 -20.31 -4.51
N THR A 81 8.00 -21.32 -3.87
CA THR A 81 8.25 -22.74 -4.20
C THR A 81 7.25 -23.18 -5.28
N PRO A 82 7.72 -23.62 -6.48
CA PRO A 82 6.85 -24.16 -7.53
C PRO A 82 6.23 -25.51 -7.15
#